data_AF-A0A968LRK4-F1
#
_entry.id   AF-A0A968LRK4-F1
#
_cell.length_a   1.000
_cell.length_b   1.000
_cell.length_c   1.000
_cell.angle_alpha   90.00
_cell.angle_beta   90.00
_cell.angle_gamma   90.00
#
_symmetry.space_group_name_H-M   'P 1'
#
loop_
_entity.id
_entity.type
_entity.pdbx_description
1 polymer ?
#
loop_
_entity_poly.entity_id
_entity_poly.type
_entity_poly.pdbx_seq_one_letter_code
_entity_poly.pdbx_strand_id
1 'polypeptide(L)'
;MRQETEKVTFIQQELQQLTQEKQQVQQELQKQLAAFNKIEADLTRETEKVVSLQQEKQQAQQELQKQITSLNKVEADLAEETEKVTSFQQQIQELTQDKQQAQQELQKQILNFNELETTLKKETENKQKDLEEQQKQIAELKEDKNKIEVNLKQEIEKAIQLEQELQKVAQSHKKLKEEVQEQVSLRQKEKEQLEIVLKQEREKTISLEKQLQQIDRDKQNIQNEELRKPLVNSNQESDKVESVIKQETKKLEEKPKKVKPIAENKQIENFQEQEEKFAEIAEQKQPAIAQETAVDSIAIDKEETPPESPVKQQAKEEEIQPESQQDTLSIEAEETEQKVPKLQENLLANKKIVILGNLTQIDRDKAKMLIQKAGGSVAGSPNISTDYIVIGKAPGDKLKKAQKLGIPQLSETQFLELLKTFEESVQ
;
A
#
# COMPACT_ATOMS: atom_id res chain seq x y z
N MET A 1 -124.89 41.31 -123.70
CA MET A 1 -125.33 39.93 -123.38
C MET A 1 -124.16 38.95 -123.54
N ARG A 2 -124.21 37.96 -124.43
CA ARG A 2 -123.31 36.78 -124.43
C ARG A 2 -121.80 37.07 -124.28
N GLN A 3 -121.23 37.97 -125.11
CA GLN A 3 -119.80 38.32 -125.03
C GLN A 3 -119.40 39.01 -123.71
N GLU A 4 -120.33 39.68 -123.03
CA GLU A 4 -120.08 40.28 -121.71
C GLU A 4 -120.16 39.21 -120.63
N THR A 5 -121.08 38.26 -120.74
CA THR A 5 -121.13 37.06 -119.88
C THR A 5 -119.82 36.28 -119.96
N GLU A 6 -119.32 36.03 -121.17
CA GLU A 6 -118.05 35.33 -121.43
C GLU A 6 -116.85 36.07 -120.82
N LYS A 7 -116.78 37.41 -120.94
CA LYS A 7 -115.77 38.25 -120.27
C LYS A 7 -115.87 38.22 -118.74
N VAL A 8 -117.09 38.29 -118.19
CA VAL A 8 -117.31 38.20 -116.74
C VAL A 8 -116.86 36.85 -116.20
N THR A 9 -117.16 35.74 -116.89
CA THR A 9 -116.64 34.42 -116.48
C THR A 9 -115.12 34.31 -116.58
N PHE A 10 -114.48 34.90 -117.59
CA PHE A 10 -113.01 34.93 -117.68
C PHE A 10 -112.38 35.69 -116.49
N ILE A 11 -112.85 36.91 -116.23
CA ILE A 11 -112.39 37.74 -115.10
C ILE A 11 -112.67 37.03 -113.76
N GLN A 12 -113.77 36.28 -113.65
CA GLN A 12 -114.11 35.54 -112.44
C GLN A 12 -113.27 34.27 -112.24
N GLN A 13 -112.80 33.62 -113.32
CA GLN A 13 -111.78 32.57 -113.25
C GLN A 13 -110.40 33.14 -112.89
N GLU A 14 -110.00 34.25 -113.50
CA GLU A 14 -108.73 34.95 -113.20
C GLU A 14 -108.69 35.43 -111.74
N LEU A 15 -109.80 35.97 -111.23
CA LEU A 15 -109.95 36.35 -109.83
C LEU A 15 -109.92 35.12 -108.89
N GLN A 16 -110.49 33.98 -109.29
CA GLN A 16 -110.36 32.73 -108.54
C GLN A 16 -108.91 32.23 -108.51
N GLN A 17 -108.19 32.28 -109.64
CA GLN A 17 -106.78 31.89 -109.73
C GLN A 17 -105.91 32.80 -108.83
N LEU A 18 -106.04 34.13 -108.95
CA LEU A 18 -105.34 35.09 -108.08
C LEU A 18 -105.67 34.89 -106.60
N THR A 19 -106.89 34.46 -106.26
CA THR A 19 -107.28 34.12 -104.88
C THR A 19 -106.60 32.84 -104.42
N GLN A 20 -106.50 31.81 -105.26
CA GLN A 20 -105.79 30.56 -104.95
C GLN A 20 -104.27 30.78 -104.83
N GLU A 21 -103.66 31.53 -105.74
CA GLU A 21 -102.24 31.90 -105.69
C GLU A 21 -101.92 32.71 -104.44
N LYS A 22 -102.75 33.71 -104.11
CA LYS A 22 -102.65 34.45 -102.84
C LYS A 22 -102.74 33.51 -101.63
N GLN A 23 -103.67 32.55 -101.63
CA GLN A 23 -103.84 31.60 -100.54
C GLN A 23 -102.63 30.65 -100.42
N GLN A 24 -102.05 30.19 -101.53
CA GLN A 24 -100.82 29.40 -101.56
C GLN A 24 -99.62 30.20 -101.01
N VAL A 25 -99.44 31.45 -101.46
CA VAL A 25 -98.38 32.34 -100.95
C VAL A 25 -98.56 32.63 -99.46
N GLN A 26 -99.79 32.83 -98.98
CA GLN A 26 -100.07 32.99 -97.56
C GLN A 26 -99.77 31.72 -96.75
N GLN A 27 -100.10 30.53 -97.26
CA GLN A 27 -99.75 29.26 -96.61
C GLN A 27 -98.25 29.02 -96.59
N GLU A 28 -97.52 29.33 -97.66
CA GLU A 28 -96.07 29.15 -97.72
C GLU A 28 -95.36 30.14 -96.80
N LEU A 29 -95.80 31.40 -96.76
CA LEU A 29 -95.31 32.38 -95.79
C LEU A 29 -95.58 31.95 -94.34
N GLN A 30 -96.73 31.34 -94.05
CA GLN A 30 -97.02 30.76 -92.73
C GLN A 30 -96.10 29.58 -92.38
N LYS A 31 -95.77 28.69 -93.33
CA LYS A 31 -94.77 27.63 -93.10
C LYS A 31 -93.39 28.21 -92.82
N GLN A 32 -92.96 29.21 -93.60
CA GLN A 32 -91.67 29.86 -93.42
C GLN A 32 -91.58 30.59 -92.08
N LEU A 33 -92.64 31.27 -91.65
CA LEU A 33 -92.72 31.90 -90.33
C LEU A 33 -92.68 30.84 -89.21
N ALA A 34 -93.40 29.72 -89.34
CA ALA A 34 -93.34 28.62 -88.37
C ALA A 34 -91.95 27.96 -88.30
N ALA A 35 -91.27 27.82 -89.44
CA ALA A 35 -89.90 27.31 -89.50
C ALA A 35 -88.89 28.30 -88.88
N PHE A 36 -89.05 29.61 -89.13
CA PHE A 36 -88.23 30.66 -88.53
C PHE A 36 -88.40 30.68 -87.00
N ASN A 37 -89.64 30.73 -86.51
CA ASN A 37 -89.95 30.72 -85.07
C ASN A 37 -89.40 29.45 -84.38
N LYS A 38 -89.34 28.31 -85.09
CA LYS A 38 -88.68 27.11 -84.57
C LYS A 38 -87.16 27.28 -84.47
N ILE A 39 -86.52 27.83 -85.50
CA ILE A 39 -85.07 28.11 -85.49
C ILE A 39 -84.72 29.11 -84.38
N GLU A 40 -85.57 30.12 -84.16
CA GLU A 40 -85.43 31.07 -83.05
C GLU A 40 -85.53 30.37 -81.68
N ALA A 41 -86.50 29.46 -81.49
CA ALA A 41 -86.64 28.68 -80.26
C ALA A 41 -85.52 27.65 -80.03
N ASP A 42 -84.99 27.04 -81.09
CA ASP A 42 -83.81 26.17 -81.01
C ASP A 42 -82.55 27.00 -80.69
N LEU A 43 -82.41 28.22 -81.23
CA LEU A 43 -81.30 29.14 -80.99
C LEU A 43 -81.30 29.75 -79.57
N THR A 44 -82.45 30.16 -79.05
CA THR A 44 -82.55 30.64 -77.65
C THR A 44 -82.20 29.52 -76.67
N ARG A 45 -82.71 28.30 -76.90
CA ARG A 45 -82.37 27.12 -76.09
C ARG A 45 -80.88 26.78 -76.12
N GLU A 46 -80.20 26.92 -77.27
CA GLU A 46 -78.75 26.71 -77.32
C GLU A 46 -77.98 27.85 -76.64
N THR A 47 -78.49 29.08 -76.71
CA THR A 47 -77.95 30.24 -76.00
C THR A 47 -78.04 30.07 -74.47
N GLU A 48 -79.17 29.55 -73.97
CA GLU A 48 -79.36 29.21 -72.55
C GLU A 48 -78.33 28.18 -72.06
N LYS A 49 -78.07 27.12 -72.84
CA LYS A 49 -77.00 26.15 -72.53
C LYS A 49 -75.61 26.78 -72.51
N VAL A 50 -75.30 27.67 -73.47
CA VAL A 50 -74.01 28.37 -73.50
C VAL A 50 -73.83 29.23 -72.25
N VAL A 51 -74.90 29.88 -71.77
CA VAL A 51 -74.89 30.63 -70.50
C VAL A 51 -74.69 29.70 -69.30
N SER A 52 -75.39 28.55 -69.23
CA SER A 52 -75.23 27.61 -68.11
C SER A 52 -73.82 26.99 -68.07
N LEU A 53 -73.30 26.55 -69.22
CA LEU A 53 -71.92 26.03 -69.34
C LEU A 53 -70.87 27.09 -69.00
N GLN A 54 -71.11 28.36 -69.31
CA GLN A 54 -70.20 29.44 -68.93
C GLN A 54 -70.25 29.74 -67.42
N GLN A 55 -71.41 29.61 -66.79
CA GLN A 55 -71.57 29.70 -65.34
C GLN A 55 -70.91 28.52 -64.61
N GLU A 56 -71.11 27.29 -65.08
CA GLU A 56 -70.44 26.07 -64.57
C GLU A 56 -68.92 26.20 -64.68
N LYS A 57 -68.41 26.65 -65.83
CA LYS A 57 -66.98 26.95 -66.03
C LYS A 57 -66.46 27.96 -65.02
N GLN A 58 -67.21 29.04 -64.76
CA GLN A 58 -66.80 30.06 -63.79
C GLN A 58 -66.79 29.51 -62.35
N GLN A 59 -67.76 28.65 -61.99
CA GLN A 59 -67.77 27.97 -60.69
C GLN A 59 -66.60 27.01 -60.53
N ALA A 60 -66.31 26.17 -61.53
CA ALA A 60 -65.16 25.27 -61.53
C ALA A 60 -63.83 26.03 -61.44
N GLN A 61 -63.70 27.19 -62.12
CA GLN A 61 -62.53 28.06 -61.98
C GLN A 61 -62.39 28.64 -60.56
N GLN A 62 -63.48 29.06 -59.92
CA GLN A 62 -63.46 29.54 -58.53
C GLN A 62 -63.11 28.42 -57.53
N GLU A 63 -63.57 27.18 -57.77
CA GLU A 63 -63.24 26.04 -56.93
C GLU A 63 -61.77 25.62 -57.07
N LEU A 64 -61.25 25.57 -58.31
CA LEU A 64 -59.83 25.35 -58.57
C LEU A 64 -58.97 26.44 -57.91
N GLN A 65 -59.38 27.72 -57.98
CA GLN A 65 -58.69 28.82 -57.31
C GLN A 65 -58.61 28.61 -55.78
N LYS A 66 -59.70 28.14 -55.15
CA LYS A 66 -59.73 27.80 -53.72
C LYS A 66 -58.78 26.65 -53.40
N GLN A 67 -58.80 25.58 -54.19
CA GLN A 67 -57.92 24.43 -54.03
C GLN A 67 -56.45 24.83 -54.12
N ILE A 68 -56.07 25.67 -55.10
CA ILE A 68 -54.73 26.25 -55.22
C ILE A 68 -54.37 27.04 -53.95
N THR A 69 -55.24 27.93 -53.47
CA THR A 69 -54.94 28.69 -52.23
C THR A 69 -54.81 27.81 -50.99
N SER A 70 -55.51 26.67 -50.91
CA SER A 70 -55.33 25.72 -49.80
C SER A 70 -54.03 24.92 -49.93
N LEU A 71 -53.64 24.52 -51.14
CA LEU A 71 -52.38 23.81 -51.40
C LEU A 71 -51.17 24.70 -51.07
N ASN A 72 -51.17 25.95 -51.53
CA ASN A 72 -50.11 26.92 -51.23
C ASN A 72 -49.99 27.20 -49.71
N LYS A 73 -51.09 27.10 -48.94
CA LYS A 73 -51.01 27.18 -47.47
C LYS A 73 -50.33 25.94 -46.89
N VAL A 74 -50.72 24.73 -47.30
CA VAL A 74 -50.09 23.49 -46.84
C VAL A 74 -48.60 23.45 -47.21
N GLU A 75 -48.22 23.99 -48.37
CA GLU A 75 -46.82 24.14 -48.79
C GLU A 75 -46.04 25.09 -47.86
N ALA A 76 -46.64 26.22 -47.45
CA ALA A 76 -46.04 27.14 -46.49
C ALA A 76 -45.95 26.54 -45.07
N ASP A 77 -47.03 25.89 -44.59
CA ASP A 77 -47.05 25.20 -43.29
C ASP A 77 -45.97 24.07 -43.26
N LEU A 78 -45.78 23.36 -44.38
CA LEU A 78 -44.74 22.33 -44.55
C LEU A 78 -43.32 22.90 -44.62
N ALA A 79 -43.13 24.06 -45.24
CA ALA A 79 -41.84 24.75 -45.27
C ALA A 79 -41.42 25.18 -43.85
N GLU A 80 -42.32 25.77 -43.06
CA GLU A 80 -42.05 26.13 -41.66
C GLU A 80 -41.68 24.91 -40.80
N GLU A 81 -42.34 23.77 -41.00
CA GLU A 81 -41.99 22.53 -40.29
C GLU A 81 -40.66 21.93 -40.77
N THR A 82 -40.30 22.11 -42.05
CA THR A 82 -39.00 21.69 -42.61
C THR A 82 -37.85 22.52 -42.03
N GLU A 83 -38.05 23.82 -41.80
CA GLU A 83 -37.09 24.67 -41.07
C GLU A 83 -36.92 24.20 -39.62
N LYS A 84 -38.01 23.88 -38.90
CA LYS A 84 -37.93 23.31 -37.54
C LYS A 84 -37.14 22.00 -37.52
N VAL A 85 -37.46 21.05 -38.40
CA VAL A 85 -36.75 19.76 -38.53
C VAL A 85 -35.26 19.99 -38.79
N THR A 86 -34.91 20.94 -39.66
CA THR A 86 -33.51 21.31 -39.96
C THR A 86 -32.81 21.86 -38.71
N SER A 87 -33.47 22.73 -37.94
CA SER A 87 -32.92 23.28 -36.70
C SER A 87 -32.69 22.21 -35.62
N PHE A 88 -33.62 21.26 -35.46
CA PHE A 88 -33.45 20.13 -34.55
C PHE A 88 -32.35 19.18 -35.02
N GLN A 89 -32.21 18.96 -36.34
CA GLN A 89 -31.14 18.13 -36.90
C GLN A 89 -29.76 18.75 -36.64
N GLN A 90 -29.62 20.07 -36.72
CA GLN A 90 -28.40 20.79 -36.35
C GLN A 90 -28.12 20.68 -34.84
N GLN A 91 -29.13 20.86 -33.98
CA GLN A 91 -28.98 20.71 -32.53
C GLN A 91 -28.60 19.27 -32.12
N ILE A 92 -29.12 18.26 -32.81
CA ILE A 92 -28.75 16.85 -32.60
C ILE A 92 -27.29 16.60 -33.02
N GLN A 93 -26.79 17.24 -34.09
CA GLN A 93 -25.37 17.15 -34.47
C GLN A 93 -24.45 17.78 -33.41
N GLU A 94 -24.79 18.97 -32.91
CA GLU A 94 -24.05 19.66 -31.84
C GLU A 94 -23.99 18.80 -30.56
N LEU A 95 -25.14 18.34 -30.06
CA LEU A 95 -25.21 17.44 -28.89
C LEU A 95 -24.49 16.10 -29.10
N THR A 96 -24.41 15.60 -30.34
CA THR A 96 -23.65 14.39 -30.67
C THR A 96 -22.14 14.65 -30.62
N GLN A 97 -21.69 15.80 -31.09
CA GLN A 97 -20.29 16.23 -31.01
C GLN A 97 -19.86 16.45 -29.56
N ASP A 98 -20.67 17.15 -28.76
CA ASP A 98 -20.40 17.38 -27.33
C ASP A 98 -20.31 16.06 -26.55
N LYS A 99 -21.23 15.13 -26.82
CA LYS A 99 -21.19 13.77 -26.26
C LYS A 99 -19.88 13.05 -26.62
N GLN A 100 -19.44 13.14 -27.87
CA GLN A 100 -18.19 12.53 -28.32
C GLN A 100 -16.96 13.14 -27.64
N GLN A 101 -16.91 14.47 -27.48
CA GLN A 101 -15.83 15.16 -26.76
C GLN A 101 -15.80 14.76 -25.27
N ALA A 102 -16.97 14.72 -24.61
CA ALA A 102 -17.09 14.29 -23.22
C ALA A 102 -16.64 12.82 -23.03
N GLN A 103 -16.95 11.94 -23.99
CA GLN A 103 -16.49 10.55 -23.98
C GLN A 103 -14.95 10.44 -24.15
N GLN A 104 -14.35 11.28 -25.00
CA GLN A 104 -12.89 11.30 -25.20
C GLN A 104 -12.15 11.82 -23.95
N GLU A 105 -12.63 12.89 -23.32
CA GLU A 105 -12.03 13.40 -22.08
C GLU A 105 -12.20 12.42 -20.92
N LEU A 106 -13.35 11.72 -20.83
CA LEU A 106 -13.54 10.64 -19.85
C LEU A 106 -12.57 9.47 -20.06
N GLN A 107 -12.34 9.03 -21.30
CA GLN A 107 -11.35 7.99 -21.61
C GLN A 107 -9.93 8.41 -21.20
N LYS A 108 -9.56 9.66 -21.45
CA LYS A 108 -8.28 10.26 -21.02
C LYS A 108 -8.15 10.33 -19.49
N GLN A 109 -9.22 10.66 -18.78
CA GLN A 109 -9.23 10.65 -17.31
C GLN A 109 -9.10 9.23 -16.73
N ILE A 110 -9.73 8.23 -17.34
CA ILE A 110 -9.57 6.81 -16.98
C ILE A 110 -8.12 6.36 -17.21
N LEU A 111 -7.50 6.72 -18.33
CA LEU A 111 -6.10 6.38 -18.62
C LEU A 111 -5.14 7.01 -17.58
N ASN A 112 -5.29 8.30 -17.29
CA ASN A 112 -4.52 8.99 -16.25
C ASN A 112 -4.72 8.36 -14.86
N PHE A 113 -5.93 7.91 -14.54
CA PHE A 113 -6.22 7.22 -13.27
C PHE A 113 -5.48 5.88 -13.18
N ASN A 114 -5.46 5.09 -14.26
CA ASN A 114 -4.77 3.80 -14.32
C ASN A 114 -3.23 3.97 -14.22
N GLU A 115 -2.67 5.02 -14.82
CA GLU A 115 -1.25 5.39 -14.66
C GLU A 115 -0.91 5.79 -13.21
N LEU A 116 -1.82 6.51 -12.54
CA LEU A 116 -1.67 6.86 -11.13
C LEU A 116 -1.80 5.62 -10.22
N GLU A 117 -2.76 4.73 -10.48
CA GLU A 117 -2.95 3.48 -9.71
C GLU A 117 -1.75 2.55 -9.84
N THR A 118 -1.22 2.35 -11.05
CA THR A 118 -0.02 1.54 -11.26
C THR A 118 1.23 2.14 -10.62
N THR A 119 1.36 3.47 -10.64
CA THR A 119 2.43 4.20 -9.94
C THR A 119 2.32 4.02 -8.42
N LEU A 120 1.12 4.22 -7.86
CA LEU A 120 0.86 4.10 -6.43
C LEU A 120 1.05 2.67 -5.93
N LYS A 121 0.63 1.67 -6.72
CA LYS A 121 0.89 0.25 -6.45
C LYS A 121 2.39 -0.07 -6.42
N LYS A 122 3.16 0.45 -7.37
CA LYS A 122 4.63 0.28 -7.37
C LYS A 122 5.28 0.95 -6.15
N GLU A 123 4.76 2.09 -5.71
CA GLU A 123 5.25 2.77 -4.51
C GLU A 123 4.91 2.00 -3.22
N THR A 124 3.72 1.40 -3.11
CA THR A 124 3.37 0.55 -1.96
C THR A 124 4.13 -0.77 -1.95
N GLU A 125 4.37 -1.40 -3.12
CA GLU A 125 5.23 -2.58 -3.24
C GLU A 125 6.69 -2.30 -2.83
N ASN A 126 7.21 -1.11 -3.11
CA ASN A 126 8.54 -0.70 -2.64
C ASN A 126 8.55 -0.47 -1.12
N LYS A 127 7.61 0.34 -0.60
CA LYS A 127 7.49 0.61 0.85
C LYS A 127 7.28 -0.66 1.68
N GLN A 128 6.61 -1.67 1.13
CA GLN A 128 6.45 -2.98 1.75
C GLN A 128 7.80 -3.72 1.86
N LYS A 129 8.64 -3.69 0.82
CA LYS A 129 10.00 -4.29 0.86
C LYS A 129 10.91 -3.56 1.84
N ASP A 130 10.87 -2.23 1.85
CA ASP A 130 11.63 -1.40 2.80
C ASP A 130 11.27 -1.76 4.25
N LEU A 131 9.95 -1.96 4.51
CA LEU A 131 9.43 -2.38 5.81
C LEU A 131 9.83 -3.82 6.19
N GLU A 132 9.82 -4.75 5.23
CA GLU A 132 10.28 -6.14 5.44
C GLU A 132 11.79 -6.21 5.72
N GLU A 133 12.61 -5.41 5.04
CA GLU A 133 14.03 -5.32 5.32
C GLU A 133 14.29 -4.71 6.71
N GLN A 134 13.59 -3.63 7.08
CA GLN A 134 13.68 -3.07 8.43
C GLN A 134 13.25 -4.09 9.52
N GLN A 135 12.21 -4.87 9.28
CA GLN A 135 11.81 -5.94 10.20
C GLN A 135 12.89 -7.02 10.34
N LYS A 136 13.56 -7.40 9.25
CA LYS A 136 14.69 -8.34 9.27
C LYS A 136 15.88 -7.78 10.07
N GLN A 137 16.28 -6.53 9.82
CA GLN A 137 17.36 -5.86 10.58
C GLN A 137 17.02 -5.75 12.08
N ILE A 138 15.77 -5.43 12.42
CA ILE A 138 15.30 -5.40 13.82
C ILE A 138 15.33 -6.79 14.47
N ALA A 139 15.01 -7.86 13.72
CA ALA A 139 15.09 -9.23 14.23
C ALA A 139 16.54 -9.65 14.51
N GLU A 140 17.47 -9.34 13.61
CA GLU A 140 18.91 -9.62 13.76
C GLU A 140 19.50 -8.87 14.97
N LEU A 141 19.25 -7.56 15.07
CA LEU A 141 19.67 -6.74 16.22
C LEU A 141 19.07 -7.22 17.55
N LYS A 142 17.85 -7.77 17.52
CA LYS A 142 17.20 -8.36 18.71
C LYS A 142 17.86 -9.69 19.12
N GLU A 143 18.29 -10.51 18.16
CA GLU A 143 19.06 -11.73 18.44
C GLU A 143 20.42 -11.40 19.08
N ASP A 144 21.14 -10.43 18.51
CA ASP A 144 22.45 -10.01 19.04
C ASP A 144 22.33 -9.33 20.40
N LYS A 145 21.29 -8.52 20.64
CA LYS A 145 20.96 -8.01 21.98
C LYS A 145 20.75 -9.14 22.98
N ASN A 146 20.07 -10.23 22.60
CA ASN A 146 19.87 -11.38 23.48
C ASN A 146 21.20 -12.11 23.77
N LYS A 147 22.09 -12.28 22.78
CA LYS A 147 23.44 -12.85 22.98
C LYS A 147 24.25 -12.01 23.96
N ILE A 148 24.26 -10.68 23.79
CA ILE A 148 24.96 -9.75 24.67
C ILE A 148 24.39 -9.81 26.10
N GLU A 149 23.06 -9.86 26.26
CA GLU A 149 22.43 -10.01 27.58
C GLU A 149 22.79 -11.33 28.29
N VAL A 150 22.92 -12.43 27.54
CA VAL A 150 23.33 -13.73 28.11
C VAL A 150 24.80 -13.68 28.53
N ASN A 151 25.69 -13.15 27.68
CA ASN A 151 27.11 -13.02 28.00
C ASN A 151 27.33 -12.11 29.22
N LEU A 152 26.65 -10.96 29.29
CA LEU A 152 26.73 -10.04 30.41
C LEU A 152 26.25 -10.67 31.73
N LYS A 153 25.19 -11.49 31.69
CA LYS A 153 24.73 -12.25 32.87
C LYS A 153 25.80 -13.23 33.35
N GLN A 154 26.45 -13.96 32.43
CA GLN A 154 27.55 -14.88 32.78
C GLN A 154 28.79 -14.16 33.33
N GLU A 155 29.11 -12.96 32.85
CA GLU A 155 30.21 -12.15 33.39
C GLU A 155 29.89 -11.58 34.78
N ILE A 156 28.64 -11.15 35.02
CA ILE A 156 28.17 -10.75 36.35
C ILE A 156 28.22 -11.93 37.33
N GLU A 157 27.80 -13.13 36.92
CA GLU A 157 27.90 -14.34 37.76
C GLU A 157 29.36 -14.68 38.12
N LYS A 158 30.28 -14.61 37.15
CA LYS A 158 31.73 -14.79 37.39
C LYS A 158 32.29 -13.72 38.34
N ALA A 159 31.90 -12.46 38.18
CA ALA A 159 32.33 -11.37 39.06
C ALA A 159 31.85 -11.59 40.51
N ILE A 160 30.59 -12.01 40.70
CA ILE A 160 30.03 -12.34 42.01
C ILE A 160 30.77 -13.53 42.65
N GLN A 161 31.09 -14.57 41.87
CA GLN A 161 31.87 -15.72 42.36
C GLN A 161 33.28 -15.28 42.80
N LEU A 162 33.96 -14.47 42.00
CA LEU A 162 35.31 -13.99 42.29
C LEU A 162 35.34 -13.03 43.50
N GLU A 163 34.31 -12.20 43.68
CA GLU A 163 34.15 -11.39 44.89
C GLU A 163 33.97 -12.28 46.14
N GLN A 164 33.13 -13.31 46.06
CA GLN A 164 32.95 -14.27 47.17
C GLN A 164 34.25 -15.01 47.52
N GLU A 165 35.10 -15.34 46.54
CA GLU A 165 36.42 -15.91 46.79
C GLU A 165 37.37 -14.90 47.44
N LEU A 166 37.39 -13.66 46.95
CA LEU A 166 38.19 -12.57 47.53
C LEU A 166 37.78 -12.31 48.99
N GLN A 167 36.48 -12.34 49.30
CA GLN A 167 35.98 -12.26 50.68
C GLN A 167 36.45 -13.46 51.56
N LYS A 168 36.43 -14.70 51.04
CA LYS A 168 36.98 -15.88 51.75
C LYS A 168 38.48 -15.74 52.02
N VAL A 169 39.24 -15.27 51.04
CA VAL A 169 40.68 -15.00 51.16
C VAL A 169 40.94 -13.90 52.21
N ALA A 170 40.18 -12.81 52.18
CA ALA A 170 40.30 -11.72 53.16
C ALA A 170 39.99 -12.18 54.60
N GLN A 171 38.95 -13.00 54.79
CA GLN A 171 38.64 -13.62 56.09
C GLN A 171 39.75 -14.57 56.56
N SER A 172 40.34 -15.34 55.63
CA SER A 172 41.41 -16.30 55.95
C SER A 172 42.72 -15.58 56.31
N HIS A 173 43.07 -14.53 55.57
CA HIS A 173 44.19 -13.65 55.88
C HIS A 173 44.00 -12.90 57.21
N LYS A 174 42.77 -12.48 57.54
CA LYS A 174 42.45 -11.92 58.86
C LYS A 174 42.73 -12.92 59.97
N LYS A 175 42.21 -14.15 59.89
CA LYS A 175 42.45 -15.21 60.89
C LYS A 175 43.94 -15.52 61.05
N LEU A 176 44.67 -15.68 59.94
CA LEU A 176 46.11 -15.94 59.96
C LEU A 176 46.89 -14.78 60.59
N LYS A 177 46.48 -13.53 60.34
CA LYS A 177 47.08 -12.36 60.99
C LYS A 177 46.83 -12.33 62.49
N GLU A 178 45.61 -12.69 62.93
CA GLU A 178 45.24 -12.80 64.34
C GLU A 178 46.05 -13.91 65.03
N GLU A 179 46.18 -15.09 64.41
CA GLU A 179 46.99 -16.22 64.90
C GLU A 179 48.49 -15.89 64.98
N VAL A 180 49.05 -15.25 63.94
CA VAL A 180 50.45 -14.80 63.94
C VAL A 180 50.69 -13.74 65.02
N GLN A 181 49.75 -12.82 65.22
CA GLN A 181 49.84 -11.83 66.29
C GLN A 181 49.75 -12.47 67.69
N GLU A 182 48.93 -13.50 67.87
CA GLU A 182 48.86 -14.29 69.09
C GLU A 182 50.19 -15.04 69.34
N GLN A 183 50.72 -15.76 68.34
CA GLN A 183 52.01 -16.44 68.45
C GLN A 183 53.17 -15.47 68.76
N VAL A 184 53.21 -14.29 68.14
CA VAL A 184 54.20 -13.24 68.45
C VAL A 184 54.06 -12.79 69.92
N SER A 185 52.83 -12.61 70.41
CA SER A 185 52.59 -12.26 71.82
C SER A 185 53.02 -13.37 72.80
N LEU A 186 52.88 -14.64 72.40
CA LEU A 186 53.32 -15.79 73.18
C LEU A 186 54.85 -15.87 73.22
N ARG A 187 55.52 -15.75 72.07
CA ARG A 187 56.99 -15.71 71.98
C ARG A 187 57.60 -14.52 72.72
N GLN A 188 56.93 -13.38 72.75
CA GLN A 188 57.35 -12.23 73.55
C GLN A 188 57.29 -12.53 75.07
N LYS A 189 56.22 -13.19 75.54
CA LYS A 189 56.13 -13.65 76.94
C LYS A 189 57.17 -14.71 77.29
N GLU A 190 57.43 -15.66 76.38
CA GLU A 190 58.53 -16.64 76.54
C GLU A 190 59.89 -15.94 76.66
N LYS A 191 60.16 -14.94 75.80
CA LYS A 191 61.39 -14.13 75.83
C LYS A 191 61.54 -13.36 77.15
N GLU A 192 60.47 -12.74 77.64
CA GLU A 192 60.48 -12.02 78.93
C GLU A 192 60.72 -12.98 80.11
N GLN A 193 60.10 -14.17 80.11
CA GLN A 193 60.37 -15.21 81.12
C GLN A 193 61.82 -15.70 81.07
N LEU A 194 62.37 -15.94 79.86
CA LEU A 194 63.76 -16.33 79.68
C LEU A 194 64.73 -15.23 80.13
N GLU A 195 64.44 -13.95 79.86
CA GLU A 195 65.25 -12.83 80.35
C GLU A 195 65.24 -12.72 81.89
N ILE A 196 64.11 -13.00 82.54
CA ILE A 196 64.02 -13.09 84.00
C ILE A 196 64.89 -14.23 84.54
N VAL A 197 64.82 -15.43 83.94
CA VAL A 197 65.65 -16.57 84.34
C VAL A 197 67.14 -16.28 84.12
N LEU A 198 67.51 -15.72 82.97
CA LEU A 198 68.90 -15.38 82.63
C LEU A 198 69.45 -14.28 83.56
N LYS A 199 68.61 -13.34 84.02
CA LYS A 199 68.97 -12.39 85.07
C LYS A 199 69.21 -13.08 86.41
N GLN A 200 68.32 -13.99 86.84
CA GLN A 200 68.51 -14.76 88.08
C GLN A 200 69.77 -15.63 88.04
N GLU A 201 70.12 -16.22 86.88
CA GLU A 201 71.36 -16.97 86.72
C GLU A 201 72.58 -16.06 86.80
N ARG A 202 72.58 -14.88 86.16
CA ARG A 202 73.65 -13.88 86.33
C ARG A 202 73.82 -13.46 87.79
N GLU A 203 72.73 -13.24 88.53
CA GLU A 203 72.77 -12.92 89.95
C GLU A 203 73.37 -14.06 90.80
N LYS A 204 73.06 -15.33 90.48
CA LYS A 204 73.73 -16.51 91.07
C LYS A 204 75.21 -16.56 90.71
N THR A 205 75.59 -16.34 89.45
CA THR A 205 76.99 -16.31 89.01
C THR A 205 77.78 -15.22 89.76
N ILE A 206 77.25 -14.01 89.86
CA ILE A 206 77.88 -12.90 90.60
C ILE A 206 78.01 -13.23 92.10
N SER A 207 77.07 -13.98 92.67
CA SER A 207 77.15 -14.45 94.06
C SER A 207 78.27 -15.49 94.25
N LEU A 208 78.35 -16.48 93.38
CA LEU A 208 79.41 -17.50 93.38
C LEU A 208 80.80 -16.90 93.10
N GLU A 209 80.89 -15.93 92.19
CA GLU A 209 82.11 -15.20 91.87
C GLU A 209 82.60 -14.35 93.06
N LYS A 210 81.68 -13.72 93.81
CA LYS A 210 82.00 -13.06 95.09
C LYS A 210 82.48 -14.03 96.16
N GLN A 211 81.92 -15.25 96.22
CA GLN A 211 82.39 -16.31 97.13
C GLN A 211 83.80 -16.78 96.76
N LEU A 212 84.09 -16.98 95.47
CA LEU A 212 85.44 -17.27 94.97
C LEU A 212 86.43 -16.15 95.33
N GLN A 213 86.07 -14.88 95.08
CA GLN A 213 86.87 -13.72 95.46
C GLN A 213 87.03 -13.53 96.99
N GLN A 214 86.19 -14.17 97.81
CA GLN A 214 86.38 -14.20 99.25
C GLN A 214 87.37 -15.32 99.63
N ILE A 215 87.20 -16.52 99.07
CA ILE A 215 88.12 -17.66 99.27
C ILE A 215 89.55 -17.31 98.85
N ASP A 216 89.74 -16.61 97.72
CA ASP A 216 91.07 -16.15 97.29
C ASP A 216 91.64 -15.05 98.21
N ARG A 217 90.81 -14.21 98.84
CA ARG A 217 91.26 -13.24 99.86
C ARG A 217 91.63 -13.92 101.17
N ASP A 218 90.84 -14.89 101.63
CA ASP A 218 91.13 -15.66 102.84
C ASP A 218 92.44 -16.45 102.67
N LYS A 219 92.65 -17.02 101.48
CA LYS A 219 93.91 -17.65 101.05
C LYS A 219 95.10 -16.69 101.00
N GLN A 220 94.92 -15.43 100.56
CA GLN A 220 95.97 -14.41 100.62
C GLN A 220 96.25 -13.92 102.05
N ASN A 221 95.25 -13.86 102.92
CA ASN A 221 95.44 -13.50 104.33
C ASN A 221 96.26 -14.55 105.08
N ILE A 222 95.97 -15.85 104.86
CA ILE A 222 96.74 -16.98 105.43
C ILE A 222 98.23 -16.93 105.05
N GLN A 223 98.60 -16.32 103.91
CA GLN A 223 100.00 -16.20 103.48
C GLN A 223 100.78 -15.02 104.09
N ASN A 224 100.17 -14.19 104.94
CA ASN A 224 100.77 -12.92 105.43
C ASN A 224 100.95 -12.82 106.96
N GLU A 225 100.71 -13.89 107.74
CA GLU A 225 100.62 -13.80 109.22
C GLU A 225 101.79 -14.45 110.01
N GLU A 226 102.86 -14.96 109.37
CA GLU A 226 104.01 -15.54 110.09
C GLU A 226 105.32 -14.70 110.05
N LEU A 227 105.82 -14.40 111.26
CA LEU A 227 107.14 -13.88 111.67
C LEU A 227 107.97 -12.98 110.73
N ARG A 228 108.19 -11.73 111.17
CA ARG A 228 109.27 -10.84 110.69
C ARG A 228 110.60 -11.07 111.44
N LYS A 229 111.72 -11.11 110.69
CA LYS A 229 112.99 -10.32 110.84
C LYS A 229 114.24 -11.14 110.42
N PRO A 230 115.33 -10.49 109.97
CA PRO A 230 115.40 -9.43 108.94
C PRO A 230 116.59 -9.68 107.96
N LEU A 231 116.72 -8.91 106.87
CA LEU A 231 118.05 -8.58 106.30
C LEU A 231 118.01 -7.30 105.44
N VAL A 232 119.16 -6.89 104.88
CA VAL A 232 119.49 -5.49 104.58
C VAL A 232 120.09 -5.32 103.17
N ASN A 233 119.59 -4.32 102.43
CA ASN A 233 120.13 -3.74 101.17
C ASN A 233 120.13 -4.68 99.93
N SER A 234 120.25 -4.21 98.68
CA SER A 234 120.53 -2.85 98.16
C SER A 234 119.88 -2.60 96.78
N ASN A 235 119.77 -1.32 96.39
CA ASN A 235 119.80 -0.70 95.05
C ASN A 235 118.95 -1.32 93.91
N GLN A 236 117.96 -0.61 93.35
CA GLN A 236 118.03 0.54 92.40
C GLN A 236 118.43 0.18 90.95
N GLU A 237 117.54 0.57 90.02
CA GLU A 237 117.84 1.05 88.66
C GLU A 237 118.41 0.03 87.62
N SER A 238 118.10 0.12 86.32
CA SER A 238 117.06 0.89 85.61
C SER A 238 116.84 0.34 84.19
N ASP A 239 115.76 0.82 83.56
CA ASP A 239 115.59 1.04 82.11
C ASP A 239 115.93 -0.05 81.06
N LYS A 240 114.84 -0.52 80.44
CA LYS A 240 114.54 -0.41 78.99
C LYS A 240 115.24 -1.27 77.92
N VAL A 241 114.38 -1.58 76.93
CA VAL A 241 114.63 -1.58 75.47
C VAL A 241 115.26 -2.83 74.85
N GLU A 242 114.45 -3.44 73.96
CA GLU A 242 114.78 -4.16 72.72
C GLU A 242 115.73 -5.38 72.74
N SER A 243 115.54 -6.41 71.90
CA SER A 243 114.36 -6.86 71.13
C SER A 243 114.64 -8.26 70.55
N VAL A 244 113.73 -8.77 69.71
CA VAL A 244 114.08 -9.59 68.51
C VAL A 244 114.74 -10.98 68.77
N ILE A 245 113.84 -11.97 68.78
CA ILE A 245 113.71 -13.01 67.73
C ILE A 245 114.36 -14.42 67.91
N LYS A 246 113.50 -15.44 67.69
CA LYS A 246 113.73 -16.82 67.20
C LYS A 246 114.54 -17.79 68.09
N GLN A 247 113.92 -18.85 68.62
CA GLN A 247 113.63 -20.19 68.02
C GLN A 247 114.53 -21.27 68.71
N GLU A 248 114.27 -22.58 68.65
CA GLU A 248 113.29 -23.32 67.84
C GLU A 248 112.59 -24.46 68.63
N THR A 249 111.38 -24.76 68.16
CA THR A 249 110.51 -25.94 68.32
C THR A 249 111.10 -27.32 68.64
N LYS A 250 110.28 -28.20 69.26
CA LYS A 250 109.64 -29.45 68.71
C LYS A 250 109.13 -30.27 69.92
N LYS A 251 108.08 -31.12 69.92
CA LYS A 251 107.00 -31.61 69.00
C LYS A 251 105.96 -32.33 69.93
N LEU A 252 104.81 -32.95 69.58
CA LEU A 252 104.23 -33.50 68.35
C LEU A 252 102.68 -33.71 68.49
N GLU A 253 101.99 -33.96 67.36
CA GLU A 253 100.72 -34.73 67.18
C GLU A 253 99.40 -34.39 67.96
N GLU A 254 98.19 -34.47 67.36
CA GLU A 254 97.84 -34.45 65.94
C GLU A 254 96.42 -33.90 65.64
N LYS A 255 95.95 -34.05 64.38
CA LYS A 255 94.80 -33.39 63.73
C LYS A 255 94.04 -34.45 62.90
N PRO A 256 92.74 -34.26 62.55
CA PRO A 256 92.43 -33.70 61.21
C PRO A 256 91.10 -32.89 61.10
N LYS A 257 91.05 -31.71 60.43
CA LYS A 257 90.67 -31.42 59.00
C LYS A 257 89.14 -31.51 58.73
N LYS A 258 88.45 -30.80 57.81
CA LYS A 258 88.64 -29.75 56.75
C LYS A 258 87.21 -29.15 56.47
N VAL A 259 86.84 -28.31 55.48
CA VAL A 259 87.21 -26.98 54.90
C VAL A 259 86.03 -26.60 53.94
N LYS A 260 85.41 -25.39 53.91
CA LYS A 260 85.80 -24.08 53.30
C LYS A 260 86.02 -24.13 51.75
N PRO A 261 86.02 -23.01 50.96
CA PRO A 261 85.74 -21.57 51.25
C PRO A 261 84.90 -20.80 50.16
N ILE A 262 84.88 -19.44 50.24
CA ILE A 262 84.44 -18.41 49.25
C ILE A 262 82.92 -18.34 48.89
N ALA A 263 82.35 -17.28 48.26
CA ALA A 263 82.90 -16.15 47.46
C ALA A 263 82.38 -14.71 47.81
N GLU A 264 82.03 -13.89 46.79
CA GLU A 264 81.99 -12.41 46.76
C GLU A 264 80.64 -11.77 46.33
N ASN A 265 80.48 -10.47 46.65
CA ASN A 265 79.79 -9.36 45.93
C ASN A 265 78.35 -9.46 45.37
N LYS A 266 77.42 -8.67 45.95
CA LYS A 266 76.78 -7.42 45.40
C LYS A 266 75.73 -6.87 46.41
N GLN A 267 75.67 -5.55 46.71
CA GLN A 267 74.86 -4.49 46.05
C GLN A 267 73.39 -4.92 45.83
N ILE A 268 72.33 -4.28 46.35
CA ILE A 268 72.05 -2.88 46.76
C ILE A 268 72.08 -1.87 45.61
N GLU A 269 70.89 -1.70 45.01
CA GLU A 269 70.38 -0.55 44.25
C GLU A 269 68.95 -0.34 44.84
N ASN A 270 68.46 0.82 45.31
CA ASN A 270 68.37 2.19 44.75
C ASN A 270 67.73 2.21 43.37
N PHE A 271 66.52 2.78 43.19
CA PHE A 271 66.31 4.23 43.19
C PHE A 271 64.86 4.64 43.58
N GLN A 272 64.71 5.90 44.01
CA GLN A 272 63.43 6.64 44.02
C GLN A 272 63.39 7.62 42.84
N GLU A 273 62.31 8.41 42.72
CA GLU A 273 62.20 9.59 41.83
C GLU A 273 62.07 9.25 40.32
N GLN A 274 61.50 10.12 39.47
CA GLN A 274 61.13 11.53 39.67
C GLN A 274 59.83 11.90 38.90
N GLU A 275 59.21 13.02 39.26
CA GLU A 275 58.06 13.59 38.54
C GLU A 275 58.47 14.41 37.29
N GLU A 276 57.46 14.71 36.47
CA GLU A 276 57.41 15.64 35.31
C GLU A 276 58.53 16.70 35.14
N LYS A 277 59.02 16.86 33.89
CA LYS A 277 58.69 18.05 33.04
C LYS A 277 59.31 18.06 31.62
N PHE A 278 58.41 18.34 30.66
CA PHE A 278 58.51 19.22 29.47
C PHE A 278 59.73 19.29 28.52
N ALA A 279 59.38 19.61 27.26
CA ALA A 279 60.19 20.12 26.14
C ALA A 279 61.07 19.10 25.35
N GLU A 280 61.28 19.21 24.03
CA GLU A 280 60.54 19.87 22.91
C GLU A 280 61.11 19.33 21.57
N ILE A 281 60.61 19.83 20.42
CA ILE A 281 61.16 19.72 19.05
C ILE A 281 60.90 18.41 18.29
N ALA A 282 59.86 18.44 17.46
CA ALA A 282 59.91 17.97 16.05
C ALA A 282 58.76 18.62 15.26
N GLU A 283 59.07 19.55 14.35
CA GLU A 283 58.04 20.30 13.61
C GLU A 283 57.55 19.62 12.31
N GLN A 284 56.24 19.81 12.08
CA GLN A 284 55.58 20.07 10.80
C GLN A 284 56.05 19.36 9.51
N LYS A 285 55.10 18.63 8.89
CA LYS A 285 54.80 18.86 7.46
C LYS A 285 53.34 18.60 7.07
N GLN A 286 52.83 19.45 6.20
CA GLN A 286 51.52 19.51 5.54
C GLN A 286 51.78 19.83 4.03
N PRO A 287 50.78 19.91 3.12
CA PRO A 287 49.41 19.38 3.09
C PRO A 287 49.14 18.60 1.76
N ALA A 288 47.91 18.63 1.22
CA ALA A 288 47.46 17.94 0.00
C ALA A 288 47.11 18.87 -1.20
N ILE A 289 46.84 18.29 -2.37
CA ILE A 289 46.23 18.82 -3.63
C ILE A 289 45.85 17.56 -4.47
N ALA A 290 44.60 17.33 -4.92
CA ALA A 290 43.94 17.76 -6.18
C ALA A 290 44.69 17.34 -7.49
N GLN A 291 44.07 16.96 -8.62
CA GLN A 291 42.66 17.04 -9.07
C GLN A 291 42.33 16.05 -10.23
N GLU A 292 41.12 16.16 -10.80
CA GLU A 292 40.42 15.42 -11.87
C GLU A 292 41.20 14.95 -13.13
N THR A 293 40.72 13.86 -13.78
CA THR A 293 40.17 13.85 -15.17
C THR A 293 39.57 12.47 -15.54
N ALA A 294 39.03 12.29 -16.75
CA ALA A 294 38.10 11.20 -17.12
C ALA A 294 38.39 10.51 -18.48
N VAL A 295 37.43 9.68 -18.92
CA VAL A 295 37.14 9.07 -20.25
C VAL A 295 37.84 7.78 -20.76
N ASP A 296 36.96 6.92 -21.30
CA ASP A 296 37.05 5.95 -22.42
C ASP A 296 37.93 4.66 -22.41
N SER A 297 37.21 3.53 -22.26
CA SER A 297 36.92 2.52 -23.32
C SER A 297 37.99 1.60 -23.96
N ILE A 298 37.45 0.50 -24.52
CA ILE A 298 38.01 -0.53 -25.43
C ILE A 298 38.44 -1.86 -24.77
N ALA A 299 38.06 -2.96 -25.44
CA ALA A 299 38.06 -4.36 -24.98
C ALA A 299 39.31 -5.16 -25.38
N ILE A 300 39.35 -6.45 -25.01
CA ILE A 300 39.58 -7.60 -25.92
C ILE A 300 39.30 -8.94 -25.21
N ASP A 301 38.96 -9.97 -25.99
CA ASP A 301 38.40 -11.28 -25.62
C ASP A 301 39.35 -12.27 -24.91
N LYS A 302 38.74 -13.36 -24.38
CA LYS A 302 39.11 -14.71 -24.83
C LYS A 302 38.03 -15.79 -24.61
N GLU A 303 38.14 -16.84 -25.44
CA GLU A 303 37.30 -18.05 -25.59
C GLU A 303 37.43 -19.01 -24.37
N GLU A 304 36.71 -20.14 -24.21
CA GLU A 304 36.32 -21.17 -25.20
C GLU A 304 35.15 -22.10 -24.73
N THR A 305 34.68 -23.01 -25.60
CA THR A 305 33.54 -23.96 -25.44
C THR A 305 33.85 -25.28 -26.19
N PRO A 306 32.95 -26.28 -26.41
CA PRO A 306 31.81 -26.85 -25.64
C PRO A 306 32.15 -28.32 -25.22
N PRO A 307 31.22 -29.34 -25.08
CA PRO A 307 30.30 -29.91 -26.10
C PRO A 307 28.81 -29.90 -25.64
N GLU A 308 27.78 -29.82 -26.51
CA GLU A 308 27.18 -30.85 -27.41
C GLU A 308 26.67 -32.15 -26.73
N SER A 309 25.59 -32.86 -27.10
CA SER A 309 24.39 -32.73 -27.99
C SER A 309 23.66 -34.13 -27.95
N PRO A 310 22.59 -34.45 -28.72
CA PRO A 310 21.24 -33.88 -28.94
C PRO A 310 20.13 -34.82 -28.32
N VAL A 311 18.80 -34.66 -28.46
CA VAL A 311 17.83 -34.94 -29.59
C VAL A 311 16.42 -34.55 -29.06
N LYS A 312 15.42 -33.89 -29.69
CA LYS A 312 14.86 -33.62 -31.04
C LYS A 312 13.57 -34.43 -31.37
N GLN A 313 12.54 -33.73 -31.90
CA GLN A 313 11.31 -34.22 -32.59
C GLN A 313 10.16 -34.75 -31.69
N GLN A 314 8.85 -34.65 -32.04
CA GLN A 314 8.16 -33.97 -33.18
C GLN A 314 6.69 -33.60 -32.81
N ALA A 315 5.99 -32.86 -33.69
CA ALA A 315 4.58 -32.45 -33.52
C ALA A 315 3.61 -33.18 -34.48
N LYS A 316 2.29 -33.14 -34.20
CA LYS A 316 1.22 -33.42 -35.16
C LYS A 316 -0.15 -32.83 -34.74
N GLU A 317 -1.09 -32.81 -35.67
CA GLU A 317 -2.41 -32.14 -35.63
C GLU A 317 -3.58 -33.16 -35.69
N GLU A 318 -4.81 -32.65 -35.94
CA GLU A 318 -6.08 -33.36 -36.28
C GLU A 318 -6.84 -34.09 -35.13
N GLU A 319 -8.15 -34.40 -35.24
CA GLU A 319 -9.35 -33.61 -35.60
C GLU A 319 -10.65 -34.43 -35.26
N ILE A 320 -11.78 -33.75 -34.98
CA ILE A 320 -13.19 -34.23 -35.01
C ILE A 320 -13.69 -35.23 -33.92
N GLN A 321 -15.02 -35.22 -33.78
CA GLN A 321 -15.91 -35.94 -32.83
C GLN A 321 -16.50 -37.22 -33.49
N PRO A 322 -17.62 -37.83 -33.04
CA PRO A 322 -18.28 -37.87 -31.73
C PRO A 322 -18.52 -39.33 -31.25
N GLU A 323 -19.15 -39.54 -30.08
CA GLU A 323 -19.91 -40.77 -29.86
C GLU A 323 -21.15 -40.57 -28.98
N SER A 324 -22.18 -41.38 -29.21
CA SER A 324 -23.48 -41.33 -28.53
C SER A 324 -24.04 -42.74 -28.35
N GLN A 325 -24.66 -43.01 -27.20
CA GLN A 325 -25.61 -44.13 -27.07
C GLN A 325 -26.61 -43.87 -25.94
N GLN A 326 -27.76 -44.54 -26.05
CA GLN A 326 -28.94 -44.38 -25.20
C GLN A 326 -29.25 -45.71 -24.50
N ASP A 327 -29.92 -45.65 -23.34
CA ASP A 327 -30.89 -46.63 -22.80
C ASP A 327 -31.23 -46.24 -21.33
N THR A 328 -32.43 -46.47 -20.76
CA THR A 328 -33.70 -47.01 -21.28
C THR A 328 -34.91 -46.32 -20.59
N LEU A 329 -36.15 -46.68 -20.97
CA LEU A 329 -37.41 -46.00 -20.62
C LEU A 329 -38.05 -46.42 -19.28
N SER A 330 -38.77 -45.49 -18.62
CA SER A 330 -40.18 -45.61 -18.14
C SER A 330 -40.59 -44.27 -17.48
N ILE A 331 -41.67 -43.56 -17.86
CA ILE A 331 -43.11 -43.86 -17.63
C ILE A 331 -43.41 -43.81 -16.11
N GLU A 332 -44.31 -42.97 -15.56
CA GLU A 332 -45.54 -42.34 -16.10
C GLU A 332 -45.91 -41.04 -15.33
N ALA A 333 -46.60 -40.08 -15.98
CA ALA A 333 -47.57 -39.10 -15.43
C ALA A 333 -47.67 -37.85 -16.34
N GLU A 334 -48.87 -37.53 -16.83
CA GLU A 334 -49.14 -36.33 -17.64
C GLU A 334 -49.65 -35.17 -16.79
N GLU A 335 -49.18 -33.95 -17.05
CA GLU A 335 -50.06 -32.78 -17.11
C GLU A 335 -49.47 -31.76 -18.10
N THR A 336 -50.31 -31.19 -18.97
CA THR A 336 -49.85 -30.42 -20.12
C THR A 336 -50.23 -28.96 -20.02
N GLU A 337 -49.26 -28.05 -19.87
CA GLU A 337 -49.48 -26.68 -20.33
C GLU A 337 -48.20 -25.94 -20.81
N GLN A 338 -48.22 -25.65 -22.11
CA GLN A 338 -47.61 -24.49 -22.80
C GLN A 338 -46.11 -24.14 -22.55
N LYS A 339 -45.32 -24.55 -23.55
CA LYS A 339 -43.90 -24.25 -23.79
C LYS A 339 -43.61 -22.73 -23.90
N VAL A 340 -43.21 -22.10 -22.79
CA VAL A 340 -42.53 -20.78 -22.80
C VAL A 340 -41.02 -20.91 -23.02
N PRO A 341 -40.38 -20.06 -23.87
CA PRO A 341 -38.95 -20.11 -24.10
C PRO A 341 -38.15 -19.51 -22.94
N LYS A 342 -37.19 -20.26 -22.40
CA LYS A 342 -36.20 -19.76 -21.44
C LYS A 342 -35.07 -19.02 -22.17
N LEU A 343 -35.09 -17.68 -22.16
CA LEU A 343 -34.07 -16.84 -21.50
C LEU A 343 -34.37 -15.35 -21.72
N GLN A 344 -34.85 -14.68 -20.68
CA GLN A 344 -34.59 -13.27 -20.42
C GLN A 344 -34.16 -13.18 -18.95
N GLU A 345 -32.97 -12.65 -18.70
CA GLU A 345 -32.44 -12.53 -17.34
C GLU A 345 -33.08 -11.31 -16.65
N ASN A 346 -34.28 -11.52 -16.09
CA ASN A 346 -34.93 -10.56 -15.21
C ASN A 346 -34.01 -10.24 -14.01
N LEU A 347 -33.23 -9.15 -14.08
CA LEU A 347 -32.20 -8.81 -13.08
C LEU A 347 -32.71 -8.73 -11.63
N LEU A 348 -34.02 -8.46 -11.45
CA LEU A 348 -34.66 -8.34 -10.14
C LEU A 348 -35.55 -9.55 -9.79
N ALA A 349 -35.50 -10.65 -10.56
CA ALA A 349 -36.29 -11.86 -10.34
C ALA A 349 -36.14 -12.40 -8.91
N ASN A 350 -37.27 -12.60 -8.23
CA ASN A 350 -37.35 -13.08 -6.85
C ASN A 350 -36.68 -12.18 -5.79
N LYS A 351 -36.17 -10.99 -6.16
CA LYS A 351 -35.52 -10.07 -5.24
C LYS A 351 -36.54 -9.30 -4.40
N LYS A 352 -36.20 -9.05 -3.13
CA LYS A 352 -36.99 -8.25 -2.19
C LYS A 352 -36.35 -6.88 -2.02
N ILE A 353 -37.09 -5.85 -2.42
CA ILE A 353 -36.63 -4.46 -2.44
C ILE A 353 -37.46 -3.63 -1.46
N VAL A 354 -36.79 -2.77 -0.67
CA VAL A 354 -37.47 -1.83 0.24
C VAL A 354 -37.14 -0.40 -0.15
N ILE A 355 -38.16 0.40 -0.44
CA ILE A 355 -38.03 1.84 -0.73
C ILE A 355 -38.16 2.63 0.58
N LEU A 356 -37.12 3.40 0.93
CA LEU A 356 -37.06 4.25 2.11
C LEU A 356 -36.98 5.74 1.74
N GLY A 357 -37.74 6.58 2.45
CA GLY A 357 -37.87 8.01 2.14
C GLY A 357 -38.80 8.27 0.95
N ASN A 358 -38.77 9.51 0.46
CA ASN A 358 -39.46 9.91 -0.77
C ASN A 358 -38.48 9.94 -1.94
N LEU A 359 -38.83 9.26 -3.02
CA LEU A 359 -38.17 9.36 -4.31
C LEU A 359 -38.44 10.74 -4.93
N THR A 360 -37.51 11.23 -5.76
CA THR A 360 -37.47 12.59 -6.29
C THR A 360 -37.56 12.66 -7.82
N GLN A 361 -37.20 11.58 -8.50
CA GLN A 361 -37.25 11.44 -9.96
C GLN A 361 -38.46 10.61 -10.41
N ILE A 362 -38.96 9.69 -9.56
CA ILE A 362 -40.13 8.85 -9.85
C ILE A 362 -41.11 8.78 -8.68
N ASP A 363 -42.41 8.64 -9.00
CA ASP A 363 -43.43 8.36 -7.99
C ASP A 363 -43.21 6.98 -7.35
N ARG A 364 -43.48 6.88 -6.04
CA ARG A 364 -43.31 5.64 -5.28
C ARG A 364 -44.13 4.48 -5.83
N ASP A 365 -45.30 4.75 -6.42
CA ASP A 365 -46.15 3.72 -7.01
C ASP A 365 -45.70 3.29 -8.41
N LYS A 366 -45.16 4.22 -9.22
CA LYS A 366 -44.44 3.87 -10.46
C LYS A 366 -43.22 3.00 -10.14
N ALA A 367 -42.47 3.33 -9.09
CA ALA A 367 -41.34 2.52 -8.62
C ALA A 367 -41.75 1.09 -8.25
N LYS A 368 -42.90 0.90 -7.57
CA LYS A 368 -43.44 -0.45 -7.32
C LYS A 368 -43.74 -1.22 -8.60
N MET A 369 -44.43 -0.57 -9.55
CA MET A 369 -44.80 -1.19 -10.82
C MET A 369 -43.57 -1.61 -11.63
N LEU A 370 -42.51 -0.79 -11.66
CA LEU A 370 -41.26 -1.11 -12.35
C LEU A 370 -40.52 -2.28 -11.68
N ILE A 371 -40.48 -2.34 -10.34
CA ILE A 371 -39.90 -3.50 -9.61
C ILE A 371 -40.68 -4.78 -9.93
N GLN A 372 -42.01 -4.72 -9.94
CA GLN A 372 -42.86 -5.87 -10.26
C GLN A 372 -42.73 -6.30 -11.74
N LYS A 373 -42.63 -5.35 -12.68
CA LYS A 373 -42.35 -5.60 -14.10
C LYS A 373 -41.01 -6.32 -14.30
N ALA A 374 -40.00 -5.99 -13.49
CA ALA A 374 -38.68 -6.64 -13.49
C ALA A 374 -38.61 -7.96 -12.66
N GLY A 375 -39.75 -8.50 -12.22
CA GLY A 375 -39.83 -9.77 -11.48
C GLY A 375 -39.48 -9.68 -9.98
N GLY A 376 -39.33 -8.47 -9.45
CA GLY A 376 -39.03 -8.21 -8.04
C GLY A 376 -40.28 -7.98 -7.17
N SER A 377 -40.08 -7.99 -5.85
CA SER A 377 -41.13 -7.82 -4.84
C SER A 377 -40.80 -6.66 -3.89
N VAL A 378 -41.81 -5.87 -3.51
CA VAL A 378 -41.61 -4.66 -2.69
C VAL A 378 -42.10 -4.87 -1.25
N ALA A 379 -41.22 -4.60 -0.28
CA ALA A 379 -41.54 -4.66 1.14
C ALA A 379 -41.56 -3.27 1.80
N GLY A 380 -42.39 -3.09 2.83
CA GLY A 380 -42.58 -1.80 3.51
C GLY A 380 -41.60 -1.49 4.67
N SER A 381 -40.73 -2.44 5.02
CA SER A 381 -39.82 -2.36 6.17
C SER A 381 -38.64 -3.31 5.97
N PRO A 382 -37.38 -2.90 6.25
CA PRO A 382 -36.21 -3.76 6.03
C PRO A 382 -36.17 -4.93 7.02
N ASN A 383 -35.83 -6.11 6.50
CA ASN A 383 -35.66 -7.36 7.25
C ASN A 383 -34.49 -8.18 6.66
N ILE A 384 -34.08 -9.25 7.34
CA ILE A 384 -32.93 -10.09 6.90
C ILE A 384 -33.15 -10.82 5.55
N SER A 385 -34.38 -10.86 5.04
CA SER A 385 -34.71 -11.39 3.70
C SER A 385 -34.82 -10.31 2.63
N THR A 386 -34.37 -9.08 2.89
CA THR A 386 -34.37 -7.98 1.92
C THR A 386 -33.03 -7.98 1.18
N ASP A 387 -33.05 -8.12 -0.15
CA ASP A 387 -31.83 -8.09 -0.96
C ASP A 387 -31.28 -6.66 -1.14
N TYR A 388 -32.18 -5.69 -1.38
CA TYR A 388 -31.81 -4.32 -1.74
C TYR A 388 -32.69 -3.27 -1.09
N ILE A 389 -32.09 -2.10 -0.80
CA ILE A 389 -32.80 -0.97 -0.19
C ILE A 389 -32.55 0.29 -1.02
N VAL A 390 -33.61 0.84 -1.61
CA VAL A 390 -33.55 2.09 -2.37
C VAL A 390 -33.71 3.27 -1.42
N ILE A 391 -32.71 4.16 -1.38
CA ILE A 391 -32.69 5.33 -0.52
C ILE A 391 -33.11 6.58 -1.32
N GLY A 392 -34.30 7.09 -1.00
CA GLY A 392 -34.76 8.42 -1.36
C GLY A 392 -34.51 9.46 -0.26
N LYS A 393 -35.04 10.66 -0.46
CA LYS A 393 -34.94 11.81 0.44
C LYS A 393 -35.61 11.53 1.79
N ALA A 394 -34.90 11.84 2.88
CA ALA A 394 -35.34 11.66 4.27
C ALA A 394 -35.83 10.23 4.65
N PRO A 395 -34.95 9.21 4.63
CA PRO A 395 -35.32 7.80 4.87
C PRO A 395 -35.61 7.44 6.34
N GLY A 396 -35.29 8.33 7.29
CA GLY A 396 -35.62 8.21 8.72
C GLY A 396 -34.97 7.01 9.43
N ASP A 397 -35.53 6.62 10.59
CA ASP A 397 -34.98 5.53 11.43
C ASP A 397 -34.99 4.15 10.77
N LYS A 398 -35.75 3.97 9.68
CA LYS A 398 -35.67 2.75 8.86
C LYS A 398 -34.28 2.56 8.23
N LEU A 399 -33.56 3.63 7.92
CA LEU A 399 -32.17 3.56 7.45
C LEU A 399 -31.24 3.01 8.53
N LYS A 400 -31.41 3.45 9.79
CA LYS A 400 -30.62 2.94 10.93
C LYS A 400 -30.86 1.44 11.15
N LYS A 401 -32.09 0.95 10.89
CA LYS A 401 -32.41 -0.48 10.91
C LYS A 401 -31.79 -1.24 9.73
N ALA A 402 -31.80 -0.66 8.53
CA ALA A 402 -31.18 -1.22 7.34
C ALA A 402 -29.67 -1.43 7.51
N GLN A 403 -28.96 -0.40 7.96
CA GLN A 403 -27.51 -0.42 8.20
C GLN A 403 -27.12 -1.47 9.26
N LYS A 404 -27.89 -1.59 10.35
CA LYS A 404 -27.69 -2.63 11.38
C LYS A 404 -27.91 -4.06 10.89
N LEU A 405 -28.57 -4.26 9.75
CA LEU A 405 -28.80 -5.57 9.14
C LEU A 405 -27.80 -5.88 8.00
N GLY A 406 -26.87 -4.97 7.68
CA GLY A 406 -25.87 -5.17 6.62
C GLY A 406 -26.43 -5.22 5.20
N ILE A 407 -27.68 -4.79 4.99
CA ILE A 407 -28.38 -4.94 3.70
C ILE A 407 -27.80 -3.96 2.66
N PRO A 408 -27.54 -4.39 1.41
CA PRO A 408 -27.13 -3.53 0.31
C PRO A 408 -28.05 -2.31 0.10
N GLN A 409 -27.43 -1.15 -0.09
CA GLN A 409 -28.09 0.14 -0.24
C GLN A 409 -27.83 0.68 -1.65
N LEU A 410 -28.90 1.04 -2.35
CA LEU A 410 -28.90 1.64 -3.68
C LEU A 410 -29.41 3.09 -3.56
N SER A 411 -28.76 4.02 -4.26
CA SER A 411 -29.32 5.36 -4.49
C SER A 411 -30.48 5.30 -5.49
N GLU A 412 -31.31 6.35 -5.51
CA GLU A 412 -32.38 6.51 -6.51
C GLU A 412 -31.85 6.44 -7.95
N THR A 413 -30.70 7.06 -8.24
CA THR A 413 -30.07 7.01 -9.58
C THR A 413 -29.64 5.60 -9.96
N GLN A 414 -28.92 4.90 -9.09
CA GLN A 414 -28.47 3.52 -9.36
C GLN A 414 -29.65 2.55 -9.55
N PHE A 415 -30.74 2.78 -8.82
CA PHE A 415 -31.98 2.02 -9.00
C PHE A 415 -32.64 2.27 -10.37
N LEU A 416 -32.60 3.51 -10.87
CA LEU A 416 -33.06 3.85 -12.22
C LEU A 416 -32.14 3.30 -13.31
N GLU A 417 -30.82 3.32 -13.11
CA GLU A 417 -29.85 2.70 -14.01
C GLU A 417 -30.09 1.19 -14.14
N LEU A 418 -30.25 0.47 -13.03
CA LEU A 418 -30.58 -0.96 -13.02
C LEU A 418 -31.88 -1.28 -13.78
N LEU A 419 -32.91 -0.43 -13.64
CA LEU A 419 -34.16 -0.58 -14.40
C LEU A 419 -34.00 -0.24 -15.89
N LYS A 420 -33.19 0.77 -16.22
CA LYS A 420 -32.92 1.17 -17.60
C LYS A 420 -32.15 0.10 -18.37
N THR A 421 -31.10 -0.47 -17.75
CA THR A 421 -30.38 -1.63 -18.30
C THR A 421 -31.30 -2.83 -18.50
N PHE A 422 -32.29 -3.02 -17.63
CA PHE A 422 -33.31 -4.06 -17.84
C PHE A 422 -34.21 -3.75 -19.04
N GLU A 423 -34.74 -2.54 -19.20
CA GLU A 423 -35.57 -2.21 -20.38
C GLU A 423 -34.78 -2.26 -21.70
N GLU A 424 -33.50 -1.88 -21.69
CA GLU A 424 -32.55 -2.02 -22.82
C GLU A 424 -32.15 -3.49 -23.11
N SER A 425 -32.47 -4.44 -22.22
CA SER A 425 -32.25 -5.88 -22.42
C SER A 425 -33.50 -6.67 -22.84
N VAL A 426 -34.65 -5.98 -22.93
CA VAL A 426 -35.97 -6.56 -23.21
C VAL A 426 -36.55 -6.07 -24.55
N GLN A 427 -35.92 -5.08 -25.19
CA GLN A 427 -36.21 -4.61 -26.56
C GLN A 427 -35.31 -5.28 -27.59
#